data_AF-A0A7C1Q809-F1
#
_entry.id   AF-A0A7C1Q809-F1
#
_cell.length_a   1.000
_cell.length_b   1.000
_cell.length_c   1.000
_cell.angle_alpha   90.00
_cell.angle_beta   90.00
_cell.angle_gamma   90.00
#
_symmetry.space_group_name_H-M   'P 1'
#
loop_
_entity.id
_entity.type
_entity.pdbx_description
1 polymer ?
#
loop_
_entity_poly.entity_id
_entity_poly.type
_entity_poly.pdbx_seq_one_letter_code
_entity_poly.pdbx_strand_id
1 'polypeptide(L)'
;MKRRRESSTKKYEFCNHHHKITKGQKIVDFGSGKFVADKIAIPLLKALNEIGLKTRTHHIDKNRGFVGIIIDNADIEIRKVFEGHASRTKYNNKYELLISWEKTCKTSIKNSGTLNLKK
;
A
#
# COMPACT_ATOMS: atom_id res chain seq x y z
N MET A 1 -33.99 -8.19 -2.15
CA MET A 1 -33.44 -7.72 -3.43
C MET A 1 -32.21 -8.55 -3.80
N LYS A 2 -32.35 -9.54 -4.70
CA LYS A 2 -31.24 -10.44 -5.11
C LYS A 2 -30.31 -9.67 -6.06
N ARG A 3 -29.06 -9.40 -5.66
CA ARG A 3 -28.04 -8.82 -6.56
C ARG A 3 -27.71 -9.87 -7.62
N ARG A 4 -28.05 -9.61 -8.89
CA ARG A 4 -27.55 -10.39 -10.03
C ARG A 4 -26.02 -10.29 -10.01
N ARG A 5 -25.35 -11.41 -9.72
CA ARG A 5 -23.91 -11.58 -9.93
C ARG A 5 -23.70 -11.56 -11.44
N GLU A 6 -23.26 -10.43 -11.98
CA GLU A 6 -22.80 -10.40 -13.36
C GLU A 6 -21.68 -11.42 -13.52
N SER A 7 -21.79 -12.25 -14.57
CA SER A 7 -20.84 -13.31 -14.87
C SER A 7 -19.44 -12.72 -15.00
N SER A 8 -18.51 -13.22 -14.19
CA SER A 8 -17.10 -12.88 -14.31
C SER A 8 -16.66 -13.07 -15.76
N THR A 9 -16.17 -12.00 -16.39
CA THR A 9 -15.67 -12.12 -17.77
C THR A 9 -14.25 -12.67 -17.69
N LYS A 10 -14.04 -13.91 -18.14
CA LYS A 10 -12.71 -14.55 -18.26
C LYS A 10 -11.66 -13.63 -18.91
N LYS A 11 -12.12 -12.71 -19.76
CA LYS A 11 -11.33 -11.64 -20.39
C LYS A 11 -10.52 -10.76 -19.40
N TYR A 12 -10.90 -10.68 -18.13
CA TYR A 12 -10.21 -9.86 -17.12
C TYR A 12 -9.68 -10.67 -15.94
N GLU A 13 -9.64 -12.00 -16.05
CA GLU A 13 -9.17 -12.90 -14.99
C GLU A 13 -7.70 -12.65 -14.61
N PHE A 14 -6.90 -12.14 -15.55
CA PHE A 14 -5.51 -11.71 -15.31
C PHE A 14 -5.38 -10.32 -14.68
N CYS A 15 -6.49 -9.64 -14.40
CA CYS A 15 -6.56 -8.33 -13.76
C CYS A 15 -7.32 -8.42 -12.44
N ASN A 16 -7.12 -7.44 -11.54
CA ASN A 16 -7.93 -7.27 -10.30
C ASN A 16 -9.39 -6.84 -10.59
N HIS A 17 -10.08 -7.46 -11.56
CA HIS A 17 -11.39 -7.03 -12.00
C HIS A 17 -12.25 -8.19 -12.52
N HIS A 18 -13.50 -8.29 -12.05
CA HIS A 18 -14.43 -9.36 -12.43
C HIS A 18 -15.65 -8.86 -13.22
N HIS A 19 -15.72 -7.56 -13.53
CA HIS A 19 -16.81 -6.95 -14.29
C HIS A 19 -16.34 -6.44 -15.65
N LYS A 20 -17.27 -5.96 -16.48
CA LYS A 20 -16.90 -5.23 -17.70
C LYS A 20 -16.34 -3.86 -17.33
N ILE A 21 -15.21 -3.50 -17.93
CA ILE A 21 -14.57 -2.20 -17.78
C ILE A 21 -15.49 -1.10 -18.34
N THR A 22 -15.67 -0.03 -17.58
CA THR A 22 -16.48 1.13 -17.96
C THR A 22 -15.64 2.25 -18.59
N LYS A 23 -16.28 3.28 -19.17
CA LYS A 23 -15.55 4.47 -19.72
C LYS A 23 -14.69 5.20 -18.68
N GLY A 24 -15.03 5.08 -17.39
CA GLY A 24 -14.29 5.66 -16.28
C GLY A 24 -13.03 4.91 -15.89
N GLN A 25 -12.78 3.73 -16.48
CA GLN A 25 -11.70 2.84 -16.11
C GLN A 25 -10.69 2.67 -17.26
N LYS A 26 -9.49 2.22 -16.91
CA LYS A 26 -8.40 1.95 -17.84
C LYS A 26 -7.56 0.77 -17.34
N ILE A 27 -7.08 -0.07 -18.24
CA ILE A 27 -6.03 -1.04 -17.92
C ILE A 27 -4.70 -0.28 -17.86
N VAL A 28 -4.01 -0.40 -16.73
CA VAL A 28 -2.69 0.21 -16.48
C VAL A 28 -1.70 -0.86 -16.06
N ASP A 29 -0.42 -0.57 -16.22
CA ASP A 29 0.69 -1.38 -15.72
C ASP A 29 1.73 -0.42 -15.15
N PHE A 30 2.05 -0.58 -13.87
CA PHE A 30 3.05 0.23 -13.18
C PHE A 30 4.34 -0.57 -12.88
N GLY A 31 4.54 -1.72 -13.53
CA GLY A 31 5.73 -2.57 -13.40
C GLY A 31 5.53 -3.80 -12.52
N SER A 32 4.35 -3.96 -11.92
CA SER A 32 3.94 -5.13 -11.12
C SER A 32 2.85 -5.96 -11.81
N GLY A 33 2.53 -5.65 -13.07
CA GLY A 33 1.54 -6.34 -13.89
C GLY A 33 0.34 -5.46 -14.24
N LYS A 34 -0.47 -5.95 -15.19
CA LYS A 34 -1.65 -5.24 -15.68
C LYS A 34 -2.81 -5.34 -14.70
N PHE A 35 -3.48 -4.22 -14.44
CA PHE A 35 -4.72 -4.19 -13.66
C PHE A 35 -5.67 -3.09 -14.14
N VAL A 36 -6.94 -3.16 -13.74
CA VAL A 36 -7.96 -2.16 -14.07
C VAL A 36 -7.99 -1.09 -13.00
N ALA A 37 -7.73 0.17 -13.39
CA ALA A 37 -7.79 1.33 -12.52
C ALA A 37 -8.94 2.27 -12.87
N ASP A 38 -9.55 2.90 -11.86
CA ASP A 38 -10.42 4.06 -12.10
C ASP A 38 -9.51 5.22 -12.54
N LYS A 39 -9.85 5.93 -13.63
CA LYS A 39 -8.99 6.97 -14.21
C LYS A 39 -8.61 8.06 -13.20
N ILE A 40 -9.50 8.37 -12.27
CA ILE A 40 -9.28 9.33 -11.19
C ILE A 40 -8.26 8.84 -10.15
N ALA A 41 -8.15 7.53 -9.95
CA ALA A 41 -7.24 6.91 -8.99
C ALA A 41 -5.81 6.76 -9.56
N ILE A 42 -5.65 6.78 -10.89
CA ILE A 42 -4.36 6.54 -11.57
C ILE A 42 -3.21 7.38 -11.00
N PRO A 43 -3.33 8.70 -10.78
CA PRO A 43 -2.22 9.50 -10.24
C PRO A 43 -1.74 9.02 -8.86
N LEU A 44 -2.69 8.71 -7.96
CA LEU A 44 -2.39 8.19 -6.63
C LEU A 44 -1.74 6.80 -6.70
N LEU A 45 -2.31 5.88 -7.49
CA LEU A 45 -1.80 4.53 -7.64
C LEU A 45 -0.38 4.50 -8.25
N LYS A 46 -0.13 5.41 -9.20
CA LYS A 46 1.22 5.60 -9.77
C LYS A 46 2.20 6.10 -8.71
N ALA A 47 1.84 7.13 -7.95
CA ALA A 47 2.70 7.67 -6.89
C ALA A 47 3.01 6.62 -5.81
N LEU A 48 2.02 5.84 -5.38
CA LEU A 48 2.20 4.73 -4.44
C LEU A 48 3.18 3.68 -4.98
N ASN A 49 3.03 3.30 -6.26
CA ASN A 49 3.95 2.35 -6.89
C ASN A 49 5.38 2.93 -7.03
N GLU A 50 5.53 4.22 -7.35
CA GLU A 50 6.84 4.89 -7.46
C GLU A 50 7.62 4.91 -6.14
N ILE A 51 6.91 4.99 -5.01
CA ILE A 51 7.53 4.88 -3.67
C ILE A 51 7.65 3.42 -3.18
N GLY A 52 7.40 2.44 -4.06
CA GLY A 52 7.55 1.01 -3.78
C GLY A 52 6.37 0.36 -3.05
N LEU A 53 5.25 1.06 -2.87
CA LEU A 53 4.06 0.50 -2.25
C LEU A 53 3.19 -0.23 -3.28
N LYS A 54 2.98 -1.53 -3.05
CA LYS A 54 2.13 -2.37 -3.89
C LYS A 54 0.67 -2.12 -3.56
N THR A 55 -0.19 -1.98 -4.58
CA THR A 55 -1.64 -1.80 -4.39
C THR A 55 -2.40 -3.02 -4.91
N ARG A 56 -3.38 -3.50 -4.13
CA ARG A 56 -4.19 -4.69 -4.49
C ARG A 56 -5.56 -4.33 -5.05
N THR A 57 -6.19 -3.34 -4.46
CA THR A 57 -7.57 -2.97 -4.76
C THR A 57 -7.75 -1.48 -4.52
N HIS A 58 -8.66 -0.86 -5.24
CA HIS A 58 -9.08 0.51 -5.00
C HIS A 58 -10.51 0.68 -5.50
N HIS A 59 -11.15 1.74 -5.03
CA HIS A 59 -12.42 2.23 -5.53
C HIS A 59 -12.45 3.72 -5.24
N ILE A 60 -12.71 4.56 -6.24
CA ILE A 60 -12.89 5.99 -6.01
C ILE A 60 -14.12 6.47 -6.79
N ASP A 61 -15.12 6.95 -6.06
CA ASP A 61 -16.29 7.63 -6.62
C ASP A 61 -16.48 9.02 -5.97
N LYS A 62 -17.58 9.71 -6.30
CA LYS A 62 -17.85 11.07 -5.80
C LYS A 62 -18.03 11.16 -4.28
N ASN A 63 -18.40 10.06 -3.64
CA ASN A 63 -18.85 10.03 -2.24
C ASN A 63 -17.92 9.21 -1.33
N ARG A 64 -17.14 8.29 -1.90
CA ARG A 64 -16.27 7.39 -1.12
C ARG A 64 -15.06 6.98 -1.93
N GLY A 65 -13.97 6.70 -1.21
CA GLY A 65 -12.73 6.23 -1.79
C GLY A 65 -12.01 5.28 -0.86
N PHE A 66 -11.37 4.25 -1.40
CA PHE A 66 -10.36 3.47 -0.70
C PHE A 66 -9.27 3.02 -1.66
N VAL A 67 -8.07 2.82 -1.10
CA VAL A 67 -6.95 2.12 -1.75
C VAL A 67 -6.42 1.11 -0.74
N GLY A 68 -6.30 -0.15 -1.15
CA GLY A 68 -5.68 -1.22 -0.39
C GLY A 68 -4.22 -1.36 -0.79
N ILE A 69 -3.33 -1.16 0.18
CA ILE A 69 -1.88 -1.29 0.03
C ILE A 69 -1.45 -2.64 0.64
N ILE A 70 -0.57 -3.37 -0.05
CA ILE A 70 0.09 -4.57 0.47
C ILE A 70 1.40 -4.13 1.09
N ILE A 71 1.59 -4.47 2.36
CA ILE A 71 2.77 -4.11 3.15
C ILE A 71 3.28 -5.38 3.81
N ASP A 72 4.56 -5.69 3.61
CA ASP A 72 5.25 -6.82 4.24
C ASP A 72 6.16 -6.29 5.36
N ASN A 73 6.12 -6.91 6.54
CA ASN A 73 7.00 -6.63 7.68
C ASN A 73 7.14 -5.13 8.01
N ALA A 74 6.03 -4.44 8.26
CA ALA A 74 6.02 -3.04 8.69
C ALA A 74 4.99 -2.80 9.80
N ASP A 75 5.27 -1.80 10.63
CA ASP A 75 4.32 -1.26 11.59
C ASP A 75 3.48 -0.17 10.92
N ILE A 76 2.18 -0.19 11.22
CA ILE A 76 1.19 0.71 10.62
C ILE A 76 0.44 1.44 11.73
N GLU A 77 0.46 2.77 11.71
CA GLU A 77 -0.21 3.61 12.69
C GLU A 77 -1.03 4.71 12.00
N ILE A 78 -2.23 4.99 12.52
CA ILE A 78 -2.95 6.24 12.22
C ILE A 78 -2.74 7.18 13.39
N ARG A 79 -2.07 8.31 13.17
CA ARG A 79 -1.80 9.29 14.23
C ARG A 79 -2.13 10.72 13.80
N LYS A 80 -2.25 11.63 14.77
CA LYS A 80 -2.35 13.06 14.49
C LYS A 80 -0.96 13.64 14.29
N VAL A 81 -0.80 14.41 13.22
CA VAL A 81 0.43 15.14 12.93
C VAL A 81 0.61 16.25 13.97
N PHE A 82 1.76 16.23 14.64
CA PHE A 82 2.21 17.28 15.52
C PHE A 82 3.70 17.54 15.30
N GLU A 83 4.01 18.55 14.50
CA GLU A 83 5.38 18.98 14.27
C GLU A 83 5.66 20.25 15.11
N GLY A 84 6.31 20.06 16.26
CA GLY A 84 6.75 21.17 17.11
C GLY A 84 7.81 22.01 16.40
N HIS A 85 7.64 23.33 16.40
CA HIS A 85 8.60 24.33 15.90
C HIS A 85 8.83 24.38 14.38
N ALA A 86 8.09 23.63 13.56
CA ALA A 86 8.15 23.76 12.12
C ALA A 86 7.17 24.85 11.63
N SER A 87 7.69 26.03 11.30
CA SER A 87 6.91 27.20 10.85
C SER A 87 6.13 27.03 9.53
N ARG A 88 6.25 25.86 8.87
CA ARG A 88 5.60 25.53 7.58
C ARG A 88 4.40 24.59 7.70
N THR A 89 3.99 24.18 8.90
CA THR A 89 3.14 22.99 9.07
C THR A 89 1.65 23.28 8.95
N LYS A 90 1.19 23.41 7.70
CA LYS A 90 -0.24 23.41 7.34
C LYS A 90 -0.98 22.09 7.67
N TYR A 91 -0.26 21.09 8.17
CA TYR A 91 -0.75 19.73 8.42
C TYR A 91 -0.92 19.41 9.91
N ASN A 92 -0.56 20.31 10.83
CA ASN A 92 -0.81 20.08 12.26
C ASN A 92 -2.30 19.79 12.51
N ASN A 93 -2.58 18.85 13.42
CA ASN A 93 -3.90 18.31 13.74
C ASN A 93 -4.58 17.51 12.62
N LYS A 94 -3.93 17.27 11.48
CA LYS A 94 -4.42 16.32 10.48
C LYS A 94 -4.05 14.89 10.88
N TYR A 95 -4.77 13.92 10.34
CA TYR A 95 -4.41 12.50 10.50
C TYR A 95 -3.44 12.09 9.40
N GLU A 96 -2.44 11.30 9.76
CA GLU A 96 -1.54 10.62 8.84
C GLU A 96 -1.60 9.11 9.03
N LEU A 97 -1.33 8.39 7.94
CA LEU A 97 -1.00 6.98 7.94
C LEU A 97 0.53 6.89 7.95
N LEU A 98 1.09 6.47 9.07
CA LEU A 98 2.51 6.20 9.21
C LEU A 98 2.78 4.72 8.92
N ILE A 99 3.70 4.45 7.99
CA ILE A 99 4.22 3.12 7.68
C ILE A 99 5.69 3.12 8.05
N SER A 100 6.08 2.25 8.97
CA SER A 100 7.44 2.19 9.53
C SER A 100 8.03 0.80 9.36
N TRP A 101 9.31 0.73 9.00
CA TRP A 101 10.07 -0.52 9.00
C TRP A 101 11.15 -0.43 10.07
N GLU A 102 11.18 -1.35 11.02
CA GLU A 102 12.37 -1.51 11.84
C GLU A 102 13.52 -1.97 10.93
N LYS A 103 14.63 -1.24 10.94
CA LYS A 103 15.91 -1.81 10.48
C LYS A 103 16.14 -3.02 11.38
N THR A 104 16.02 -4.23 10.84
CA THR A 104 16.52 -5.43 11.52
C THR A 104 18.03 -5.26 11.70
N CYS A 105 18.44 -4.66 12.80
CA CYS A 105 19.80 -4.84 13.33
C CYS A 105 19.86 -6.30 13.77
N LYS A 106 20.19 -7.20 12.84
CA LYS A 106 20.72 -8.51 13.20
C LYS A 106 22.08 -8.28 13.84
N THR A 107 22.08 -7.91 15.12
CA THR A 107 23.26 -8.02 15.97
C THR A 107 23.54 -9.51 16.06
N SER A 108 24.43 -9.98 15.19
CA SER A 108 25.03 -11.30 15.35
C SER A 108 25.86 -11.24 16.62
N ILE A 109 25.27 -11.65 17.74
CA ILE A 109 26.02 -11.98 18.94
C ILE A 109 26.89 -13.17 18.54
N LYS A 110 28.16 -12.91 18.23
CA LYS A 110 29.18 -13.94 18.17
C LYS A 110 29.28 -14.50 19.57
N ASN A 111 28.80 -15.72 19.79
CA ASN A 111 29.09 -16.49 20.98
C ASN A 111 30.62 -16.57 21.13
N SER A 112 31.15 -15.88 22.14
CA SER A 112 32.54 -16.00 22.59
C SER A 112 32.73 -17.39 23.18
N GLY A 113 33.31 -18.28 22.38
CA GLY A 113 33.74 -19.61 22.82
C GLY A 113 34.86 -19.52 23.85
N THR A 114 34.50 -19.80 25.10
CA THR A 114 35.24 -20.54 26.15
C THR A 114 36.78 -20.52 26.08
N LEU A 115 37.40 -19.68 26.92
CA LEU A 115 38.79 -19.84 27.34
C LEU A 115 38.89 -21.02 28.33
N ASN A 116 39.41 -22.15 27.87
CA ASN A 116 39.83 -23.25 28.74
C ASN A 116 41.11 -22.86 29.49
N LEU A 117 40.99 -22.49 30.76
CA LEU A 117 42.11 -22.48 31.70
C LEU A 117 42.23 -23.88 32.31
N LYS A 118 43.13 -24.71 31.78
CA LYS A 118 43.67 -25.85 32.53
C LYS A 118 44.94 -25.38 33.25
N LYS A 119 44.93 -25.56 34.58
CA LYS A 119 46.12 -25.55 35.44
C LYS A 119 46.98 -26.77 35.16
#